data_AF-A0A2V8R4D9-F1
#
_entry.id   AF-A0A2V8R4D9-F1
#
_cell.length_a   1.000
_cell.length_b   1.000
_cell.length_c   1.000
_cell.angle_alpha   90.00
_cell.angle_beta   90.00
_cell.angle_gamma   90.00
#
_symmetry.space_group_name_H-M   'P 1'
#
loop_
_entity.id
_entity.type
_entity.pdbx_description
1 polymer ?
#
loop_
_entity_poly.entity_id
_entity_poly.type
_entity_poly.pdbx_seq_one_letter_code
_entity_poly.pdbx_strand_id
1 'polypeptide(L)'
;MATSPRGLVRGIRKWDLVAVAINGIIGAGIFGLAAKVYALIGTYSLIAFVACAIVVTLTILCFAEVGSRFDETGGPYLYAREAFGPTVGFEV
;
A
#
# COMPACT_ATOMS: atom_id res chain seq x y z
N MET A 1 36.86 -2.14 -7.83
CA MET A 1 36.15 -3.43 -7.90
C MET A 1 35.44 -3.64 -6.56
N ALA A 2 34.22 -3.12 -6.41
CA ALA A 2 33.46 -3.21 -5.16
C ALA A 2 32.64 -4.50 -5.18
N THR A 3 32.95 -5.39 -4.24
CA THR A 3 32.29 -6.68 -4.04
C THR A 3 30.92 -6.44 -3.41
N SER A 4 29.83 -6.43 -4.19
CA SER A 4 28.48 -6.49 -3.60
C SER A 4 28.31 -7.85 -2.89
N PRO A 5 28.12 -7.88 -1.57
CA PRO A 5 28.02 -9.12 -0.82
C PRO A 5 26.64 -9.74 -1.07
N ARG A 6 26.57 -10.87 -1.78
CA ARG A 6 25.37 -11.72 -2.03
C ARG A 6 24.07 -10.93 -2.32
N GLY A 7 23.74 -10.78 -3.60
CA GLY A 7 22.47 -10.19 -4.03
C GLY A 7 21.25 -10.83 -3.36
N LEU A 8 20.22 -10.02 -3.09
CA LEU A 8 18.98 -10.48 -2.46
C LEU A 8 18.36 -11.60 -3.29
N VAL A 9 18.02 -12.72 -2.66
CA VAL A 9 17.29 -13.80 -3.32
C VAL A 9 15.87 -13.33 -3.59
N ARG A 10 15.41 -13.44 -4.84
CA ARG A 10 14.01 -13.17 -5.21
C ARG A 10 13.10 -14.29 -4.68
N GLY A 11 12.85 -14.28 -3.37
CA GLY A 11 12.09 -15.31 -2.67
C GLY A 11 10.59 -15.02 -2.56
N ILE A 12 10.18 -13.75 -2.66
CA ILE A 12 8.78 -13.34 -2.47
C ILE A 12 7.96 -13.70 -3.70
N ARG A 13 7.00 -14.60 -3.53
CA ARG A 13 5.99 -14.95 -4.53
C ARG A 13 4.73 -14.12 -4.33
N LYS A 14 3.80 -14.24 -5.29
CA LYS A 14 2.52 -13.50 -5.29
C LYS A 14 1.75 -13.65 -3.96
N TRP A 15 1.68 -14.87 -3.43
CA TRP A 15 0.95 -15.14 -2.19
C TRP A 15 1.67 -14.62 -0.94
N ASP A 16 3.00 -14.62 -0.93
CA ASP A 16 3.78 -14.04 0.15
C ASP A 16 3.53 -12.53 0.23
N LEU A 17 3.50 -11.86 -0.94
CA LEU A 17 3.18 -10.44 -1.04
C LEU A 17 1.75 -10.13 -0.57
N VAL A 18 0.77 -10.95 -0.96
CA VAL A 18 -0.62 -10.82 -0.50
C VAL A 18 -0.72 -11.04 1.02
N ALA A 19 -0.05 -12.04 1.57
CA ALA A 19 -0.05 -12.32 3.00
C ALA A 19 0.56 -11.17 3.81
N VAL A 20 1.67 -10.59 3.33
CA VAL A 20 2.29 -9.41 3.94
C VAL A 20 1.35 -8.21 3.90
N ALA A 21 0.66 -7.97 2.78
CA ALA A 21 -0.30 -6.87 2.66
C ALA A 21 -1.49 -7.04 3.62
N ILE A 22 -2.07 -8.24 3.70
CA ILE A 22 -3.16 -8.55 4.63
C ILE A 22 -2.70 -8.36 6.08
N ASN A 23 -1.53 -8.88 6.42
CA ASN A 23 -0.96 -8.75 7.76
C ASN A 23 -0.73 -7.28 8.13
N GLY A 24 -0.22 -6.45 7.21
CA GLY A 24 -0.05 -5.02 7.43
C GLY A 24 -1.37 -4.29 7.70
N ILE A 25 -2.40 -4.55 6.89
CA ILE A 25 -3.71 -3.88 7.02
C ILE A 25 -4.41 -4.30 8.32
N ILE A 26 -4.45 -5.60 8.63
CA ILE A 26 -5.10 -6.10 9.84
C ILE A 26 -4.29 -5.70 11.08
N GLY A 27 -2.96 -5.83 11.01
CA GLY A 27 -2.03 -5.53 12.10
C GLY A 27 -1.96 -4.05 12.47
N ALA A 28 -2.22 -3.15 11.52
CA ALA A 28 -2.23 -1.69 11.76
C ALA A 28 -3.44 -1.20 12.58
N GLY A 29 -4.44 -2.04 12.87
CA GLY A 29 -5.48 -1.73 13.86
C GLY A 29 -6.92 -1.63 13.34
N ILE A 30 -7.29 -2.39 12.30
CA ILE A 30 -8.68 -2.45 11.81
C ILE A 30 -9.70 -2.75 12.93
N PHE A 31 -9.29 -3.53 13.94
CA PHE A 31 -10.13 -3.94 15.06
C PHE A 31 -10.65 -2.77 15.93
N GLY A 32 -9.89 -1.67 16.04
CA GLY A 32 -10.33 -0.50 16.79
C GLY A 32 -11.24 0.43 15.97
N LEU A 33 -11.05 0.47 14.66
CA LEU A 33 -11.76 1.40 13.77
C LEU A 33 -13.25 1.04 13.65
N ALA A 34 -13.57 -0.25 13.52
CA ALA A 34 -14.96 -0.70 13.36
C ALA A 34 -15.86 -0.27 14.53
N ALA A 35 -15.39 -0.42 15.76
CA ALA A 35 -16.12 -0.01 16.95
C ALA A 35 -16.34 1.51 16.99
N LYS A 36 -15.32 2.31 16.64
CA LYS A 36 -15.42 3.78 16.59
C LYS A 36 -16.42 4.25 15.54
N VAL A 37 -16.39 3.67 14.34
CA VAL A 37 -17.31 4.03 13.26
C VAL A 37 -18.74 3.64 13.63
N TYR A 38 -18.94 2.45 14.22
CA TYR A 38 -20.27 2.05 14.70
C TYR A 38 -20.79 2.98 15.80
N ALA A 39 -19.95 3.42 16.74
CA ALA A 39 -20.35 4.37 17.77
C ALA A 39 -20.81 5.73 17.21
N LEU A 40 -20.29 6.15 16.04
CA LEU A 40 -20.63 7.43 15.42
C LEU A 40 -21.92 7.38 14.60
N ILE A 41 -22.15 6.30 13.84
CA ILE A 41 -23.22 6.24 12.83
C ILE A 41 -24.08 4.95 12.89
N GLY A 42 -23.90 4.14 13.92
CA GLY A 42 -24.66 2.91 14.16
C GLY A 42 -24.56 1.91 13.00
N THR A 43 -25.70 1.33 12.63
CA THR A 43 -25.80 0.34 11.54
C THR A 43 -25.36 0.87 10.18
N TYR A 44 -25.42 2.19 9.94
CA TYR A 44 -24.92 2.79 8.70
C TYR A 44 -23.40 2.66 8.53
N SER A 45 -22.67 2.27 9.58
CA SER A 45 -21.23 1.96 9.52
C SER A 45 -20.87 0.94 8.45
N LEU A 46 -21.70 -0.07 8.20
CA LEU A 46 -21.46 -1.05 7.13
C LEU A 46 -21.42 -0.40 5.75
N ILE A 47 -22.38 0.50 5.47
CA ILE A 47 -22.43 1.24 4.21
C ILE A 47 -21.21 2.17 4.09
N ALA A 48 -20.81 2.82 5.18
CA ALA A 48 -19.61 3.65 5.21
C ALA A 48 -18.34 2.83 4.93
N PHE A 49 -18.23 1.62 5.47
CA PHE A 49 -17.11 0.72 5.17
C PHE A 49 -17.09 0.27 3.71
N VAL A 50 -18.25 -0.05 3.12
CA VAL A 50 -18.35 -0.38 1.69
C VAL A 50 -17.94 0.81 0.82
N ALA A 51 -18.41 2.02 1.13
CA ALA A 51 -18.03 3.23 0.42
C ALA A 51 -16.51 3.49 0.53
N CYS A 52 -15.94 3.33 1.74
CA CYS A 52 -14.50 3.44 1.96
C CYS A 52 -13.71 2.40 1.15
N ALA A 53 -14.16 1.15 1.12
CA ALA A 53 -13.53 0.08 0.35
C ALA A 53 -13.51 0.38 -1.16
N ILE A 54 -14.57 0.98 -1.71
CA ILE A 54 -14.62 1.42 -3.11
C ILE A 54 -13.55 2.50 -3.36
N VAL A 55 -13.50 3.54 -2.52
CA VAL A 55 -12.52 4.64 -2.68
C VAL A 55 -11.09 4.11 -2.57
N VAL A 56 -10.80 3.27 -1.58
CA VAL A 56 -9.47 2.67 -1.39
C VAL A 56 -9.11 1.78 -2.58
N THR A 57 -10.06 1.03 -3.13
CA THR A 57 -9.83 0.20 -4.32
C THR A 57 -9.42 1.06 -5.53
N LEU A 58 -10.11 2.19 -5.76
CA LEU A 58 -9.73 3.12 -6.83
C LEU A 58 -8.29 3.63 -6.65
N THR A 59 -7.93 4.01 -5.43
CA THR A 59 -6.55 4.42 -5.10
C THR A 59 -5.55 3.29 -5.36
N ILE A 60 -5.83 2.07 -4.90
CA ILE A 60 -4.96 0.90 -5.10
C ILE A 60 -4.80 0.58 -6.59
N LEU A 61 -5.85 0.72 -7.41
CA LEU A 61 -5.74 0.52 -8.85
C LEU A 61 -4.77 1.51 -9.50
N CYS A 62 -4.79 2.78 -9.10
CA CYS A 62 -3.79 3.75 -9.56
C CYS A 62 -2.36 3.33 -9.18
N PHE A 63 -2.15 2.88 -7.93
CA PHE A 63 -0.84 2.38 -7.50
C PHE A 63 -0.44 1.09 -8.22
N ALA A 64 -1.38 0.19 -8.51
CA ALA A 64 -1.12 -1.04 -9.24
C ALA A 64 -0.72 -0.75 -10.69
N GLU A 65 -1.39 0.21 -11.35
CA GLU A 65 -1.05 0.63 -12.70
C GLU A 65 0.36 1.21 -12.76
N VAL A 66 0.67 2.17 -11.88
CA VAL A 66 2.00 2.79 -11.83
C VAL A 66 3.05 1.76 -11.46
N GLY A 67 2.83 0.98 -10.40
CA GLY A 67 3.77 -0.02 -9.92
C GLY A 67 4.05 -1.15 -10.93
N SER A 68 3.14 -1.42 -11.87
CA SER A 68 3.40 -2.37 -12.97
C SER A 68 4.43 -1.88 -13.98
N ARG A 69 4.79 -0.59 -13.95
CA ARG A 69 5.75 0.04 -14.87
C ARG A 69 7.16 0.14 -14.28
N PHE A 70 7.37 -0.26 -13.03
CA PHE A 70 8.65 -0.15 -12.32
C PHE A 70 9.09 -1.51 -11.75
N ASP A 71 10.36 -1.87 -11.98
CA ASP A 71 10.97 -3.10 -11.45
C ASP A 71 11.92 -2.83 -10.26
N GLU A 72 12.14 -1.56 -9.91
CA GLU A 72 13.02 -1.12 -8.82
C GLU A 72 12.29 -1.00 -7.48
N THR A 73 13.03 -1.22 -6.39
CA THR A 73 12.52 -1.01 -5.03
C THR A 73 12.50 0.48 -4.70
N GLY A 74 11.37 0.98 -4.21
CA GLY A 74 11.25 2.38 -3.76
C GLY A 74 9.81 2.86 -3.58
N GLY A 75 8.82 2.14 -4.13
CA GLY A 75 7.41 2.41 -3.89
C GLY A 75 6.99 3.83 -4.32
N PRO A 76 6.09 4.51 -3.57
CA PRO A 76 5.60 5.84 -3.91
C PRO A 76 6.70 6.89 -4.12
N TYR A 77 7.77 6.83 -3.32
CA TYR A 77 8.93 7.71 -3.46
C TYR A 77 9.54 7.63 -4.86
N LEU A 78 9.77 6.41 -5.37
CA LEU A 78 10.34 6.20 -6.70
C LEU A 78 9.42 6.78 -7.78
N TYR A 79 8.12 6.57 -7.65
CA TYR A 79 7.14 7.06 -8.62
C TYR A 79 7.09 8.59 -8.66
N ALA A 80 7.10 9.23 -7.48
CA ALA A 80 7.09 10.68 -7.35
C ALA A 80 8.40 11.31 -7.84
N ARG A 81 9.54 10.70 -7.51
CA ARG A 81 10.86 11.13 -7.97
C ARG A 81 10.97 11.08 -9.49
N GLU A 82 10.49 10.01 -10.12
CA GLU A 82 10.58 9.84 -11.57
C GLU A 82 9.63 10.77 -12.32
N ALA A 83 8.41 10.98 -11.80
CA ALA A 83 7.41 11.81 -12.45
C ALA A 83 7.63 13.32 -12.27
N PHE A 84 8.10 13.75 -11.09
CA PHE A 84 8.12 15.16 -10.69
C PHE A 84 9.49 15.68 -10.26
N GLY A 85 10.50 14.82 -10.22
CA GLY A 85 11.87 15.16 -9.86
C GLY A 85 12.20 15.00 -8.36
N PRO A 86 13.45 15.29 -7.99
CA PRO A 86 14.00 14.89 -6.69
C PRO A 86 13.35 15.56 -5.46
N THR A 87 12.88 16.80 -5.60
CA THR A 87 12.30 17.56 -4.49
C THR A 87 10.94 17.01 -4.08
N VAL A 88 10.07 16.75 -5.06
CA VAL A 88 8.75 16.13 -4.82
C VAL A 88 8.91 14.68 -4.38
N GLY A 89 9.87 13.96 -4.95
CA GLY A 89 10.22 12.62 -4.47
C GLY A 89 10.56 12.60 -2.99
N PHE A 90 11.32 13.57 -2.47
CA PHE A 90 11.73 13.63 -1.07
C PHE A 90 10.57 13.93 -0.08
N GLU A 91 9.47 14.53 -0.53
CA GLU A 91 8.32 14.85 0.31
C GLU A 91 7.42 13.64 0.60
N VAL A 92 7.50 12.60 -0.26
CA VAL A 92 6.66 11.38 -0.22
C VAL A 92 7.30 10.30 0.65
#